data_AF-A0A7C6H987-F1
#
_entry.id   AF-A0A7C6H987-F1
#
_cell.length_a   1.000
_cell.length_b   1.000
_cell.length_c   1.000
_cell.angle_alpha   90.00
_cell.angle_beta   90.00
_cell.angle_gamma   90.00
#
_symmetry.space_group_name_H-M   'P 1'
#
loop_
_entity.id
_entity.type
_entity.pdbx_description
1 polymer ?
#
loop_
_entity_poly.entity_id
_entity_poly.type
_entity_poly.pdbx_seq_one_letter_code
_entity_poly.pdbx_strand_id
1 'polypeptide(L)'
;MKKYLLMVPLILFPYIYLFALISLNLLVTAFENPMASKIAYYLWIGINITYLAYIIFIPFYNTVVSTRGKYTAYQATKINLMIKGLQIPAYVFHFLIGMMGLVASVWGIGIILVALVIDLVTITLSGISSIGCSIRMRKEKILSLPASILMGIGCFIYCVDVFIAVVYFFMARTKNKNSAAQSTFEISGIVPNDI
;
A
#
# COMPACT_ATOMS: atom_id res chain seq x y z
N MET A 1 -5.73 -14.81 5.71
CA MET A 1 -4.31 -14.63 5.31
C MET A 1 -4.14 -14.34 3.82
N LYS A 2 -4.79 -15.08 2.90
CA LYS A 2 -4.71 -14.84 1.43
C LYS A 2 -4.86 -13.37 0.98
N LYS A 3 -5.76 -12.62 1.62
CA LYS A 3 -6.02 -11.19 1.33
C LYS A 3 -4.81 -10.27 1.57
N TYR A 4 -4.02 -10.55 2.61
CA TYR A 4 -2.82 -9.76 2.95
C TYR A 4 -1.65 -10.14 2.05
N LEU A 5 -1.55 -11.43 1.71
CA LEU A 5 -0.50 -11.96 0.83
C LEU A 5 -0.60 -11.37 -0.58
N LEU A 6 -1.82 -11.09 -1.04
CA LEU A 6 -2.09 -10.42 -2.32
C LEU A 6 -1.56 -8.98 -2.38
N MET A 7 -1.35 -8.33 -1.23
CA MET A 7 -0.86 -6.95 -1.14
C MET A 7 0.67 -6.87 -0.97
N VAL A 8 1.35 -8.00 -0.73
CA VAL A 8 2.81 -8.04 -0.52
C VAL A 8 3.56 -7.45 -1.72
N PRO A 9 3.22 -7.76 -2.99
CA PRO A 9 3.92 -7.16 -4.13
C PRO A 9 3.81 -5.64 -4.17
N LEU A 10 2.67 -5.06 -3.78
CA LEU A 10 2.47 -3.61 -3.69
C LEU A 10 3.29 -2.97 -2.55
N ILE A 11 3.42 -3.68 -1.42
CA ILE A 11 4.21 -3.24 -0.27
C ILE A 11 5.70 -3.23 -0.62
N LEU A 12 6.15 -4.24 -1.37
CA LEU A 12 7.54 -4.41 -1.77
C LEU A 12 7.98 -3.50 -2.93
N PHE A 13 7.03 -2.90 -3.66
CA PHE A 13 7.31 -2.07 -4.83
C PHE A 13 8.42 -1.03 -4.63
N PRO A 14 8.38 -0.16 -3.60
CA PRO A 14 9.42 0.84 -3.42
C PRO A 14 10.78 0.24 -3.04
N TYR A 15 10.84 -1.04 -2.65
CA TYR A 15 12.10 -1.72 -2.33
C TYR A 15 12.67 -2.47 -3.55
N ILE A 16 11.80 -3.02 -4.40
CA ILE A 16 12.18 -4.01 -5.41
C ILE A 16 13.02 -3.42 -6.54
N TYR A 17 12.85 -2.14 -6.89
CA TYR A 17 13.58 -1.55 -8.01
C TYR A 17 15.10 -1.49 -7.75
N LEU A 18 15.54 -1.33 -6.51
CA LEU A 18 16.97 -1.38 -6.14
C LEU A 18 17.53 -2.78 -6.31
N PHE A 19 16.80 -3.79 -5.85
CA PHE A 19 17.15 -5.19 -6.08
C PHE A 19 17.16 -5.54 -7.56
N ALA A 20 16.23 -4.96 -8.34
CA ALA A 20 16.20 -5.10 -9.78
C ALA A 20 17.51 -4.56 -10.39
N LEU A 21 17.91 -3.33 -10.08
CA LEU A 21 19.15 -2.74 -10.61
C LEU A 21 20.41 -3.53 -10.23
N ILE A 22 20.51 -3.99 -8.97
CA ILE A 22 21.64 -4.81 -8.50
C ILE A 22 21.67 -6.17 -9.21
N SER A 23 20.51 -6.84 -9.31
CA SER A 23 20.42 -8.15 -9.96
C SER A 23 20.72 -8.10 -11.46
N LEU A 24 20.38 -7.00 -12.13
CA LEU A 24 20.74 -6.79 -13.53
C LEU A 24 22.27 -6.72 -13.70
N ASN A 25 22.94 -5.96 -12.82
CA ASN A 25 24.41 -5.83 -12.86
C ASN A 25 25.12 -7.17 -12.60
N LEU A 26 24.62 -7.93 -11.62
CA LEU A 26 25.11 -9.28 -11.32
C LEU A 26 24.88 -10.25 -12.49
N LEU A 27 23.73 -10.17 -13.15
CA LEU A 27 23.37 -11.08 -14.26
C LEU A 27 24.22 -10.81 -15.50
N VAL A 28 24.53 -9.56 -15.79
CA VAL A 28 25.43 -9.20 -16.90
C VAL A 28 26.87 -9.67 -16.65
N THR A 29 27.31 -9.72 -15.39
CA THR A 29 28.67 -10.13 -15.01
C THR A 29 28.82 -11.64 -14.77
N ALA A 30 27.74 -12.37 -14.48
CA ALA A 30 27.78 -13.78 -14.16
C ALA A 30 27.87 -14.74 -15.36
N PHE A 31 27.50 -14.29 -16.57
CA PHE A 31 27.50 -15.14 -17.77
C PHE A 31 28.57 -14.69 -18.77
N GLU A 32 29.63 -15.49 -18.91
CA GLU A 32 30.67 -15.29 -19.93
C GLU A 32 30.16 -15.62 -21.36
N ASN A 33 29.18 -16.52 -21.48
CA ASN A 33 28.62 -16.91 -22.77
C ASN A 33 27.59 -15.86 -23.28
N PRO A 34 27.80 -15.27 -24.47
CA PRO A 34 26.94 -14.23 -25.02
C PRO A 34 25.48 -14.64 -25.25
N MET A 35 25.24 -15.92 -25.58
CA MET A 35 23.88 -16.42 -25.84
C MET A 35 23.12 -16.64 -24.54
N ALA A 36 23.77 -17.23 -23.52
CA ALA A 36 23.17 -17.42 -22.21
C ALA A 36 22.87 -16.09 -21.51
N SER A 37 23.79 -15.11 -21.61
CA SER A 37 23.62 -13.75 -21.09
C SER A 37 22.39 -13.05 -21.69
N LYS A 38 22.20 -13.14 -23.03
CA LYS A 38 21.02 -12.59 -23.70
C LYS A 38 19.72 -13.23 -23.25
N ILE A 39 19.67 -14.56 -23.14
CA ILE A 39 18.47 -15.29 -22.68
C ILE A 39 18.13 -14.86 -21.24
N ALA A 40 19.12 -14.83 -20.36
CA ALA A 40 18.96 -14.41 -18.97
C ALA A 40 18.46 -12.95 -18.87
N TYR A 41 18.99 -12.06 -19.71
CA TYR A 41 18.54 -10.66 -19.77
C TYR A 41 17.07 -10.52 -20.21
N TYR A 42 16.64 -11.24 -21.26
CA TYR A 42 15.24 -11.20 -21.70
C TYR A 42 14.28 -11.79 -20.67
N LEU A 43 14.67 -12.89 -20.01
CA LEU A 43 13.89 -13.46 -18.91
C LEU A 43 13.77 -12.47 -17.75
N TRP A 44 14.87 -11.79 -17.40
CA TRP A 44 14.88 -10.79 -16.35
C TRP A 44 13.95 -9.61 -16.66
N ILE A 45 13.97 -9.10 -17.90
CA ILE A 45 13.01 -8.08 -18.36
C ILE A 45 11.58 -8.59 -18.27
N GLY A 46 11.32 -9.82 -18.74
CA GLY A 46 9.98 -10.41 -18.71
C GLY A 46 9.40 -10.52 -17.30
N ILE A 47 10.22 -10.89 -16.32
CA ILE A 47 9.83 -10.95 -14.90
C ILE A 47 9.48 -9.55 -14.39
N ASN A 48 10.30 -8.54 -14.67
CA ASN A 48 10.05 -7.16 -14.24
C ASN A 48 8.79 -6.55 -14.87
N ILE A 49 8.55 -6.79 -16.16
CA ILE A 49 7.32 -6.34 -16.84
C ILE A 49 6.10 -7.01 -16.21
N THR A 50 6.18 -8.32 -15.97
CA THR A 50 5.08 -9.08 -15.34
C THR A 50 4.78 -8.56 -13.94
N TYR A 51 5.82 -8.29 -13.14
CA TYR A 51 5.70 -7.69 -11.83
C TYR A 51 5.07 -6.29 -11.92
N LEU A 52 5.50 -5.45 -12.87
CA LEU A 52 4.96 -4.11 -13.08
C LEU A 52 3.46 -4.15 -13.44
N ALA A 53 3.05 -5.08 -14.30
CA ALA A 53 1.63 -5.28 -14.62
C ALA A 53 0.82 -5.70 -13.37
N TYR A 54 1.41 -6.57 -12.54
CA TYR A 54 0.77 -7.05 -11.31
C TYR A 54 0.55 -5.93 -10.28
N ILE A 55 1.56 -5.08 -10.03
CA ILE A 55 1.43 -3.98 -9.06
C ILE A 55 0.41 -2.92 -9.50
N ILE A 56 0.19 -2.77 -10.80
CA ILE A 56 -0.83 -1.85 -11.32
C ILE A 56 -2.21 -2.46 -11.08
N PHE A 57 -2.41 -3.74 -11.38
CA PHE A 57 -3.71 -4.40 -11.28
C PHE A 57 -4.23 -4.55 -9.84
N ILE A 58 -3.35 -4.84 -8.88
CA ILE A 58 -3.73 -5.18 -7.50
C ILE A 58 -4.46 -4.07 -6.74
N PRO A 59 -4.01 -2.80 -6.74
CA PRO A 59 -4.74 -1.68 -6.15
C PRO A 59 -6.16 -1.55 -6.67
N PHE A 60 -6.37 -1.66 -8.00
CA PHE A 60 -7.70 -1.62 -8.59
C PHE A 60 -8.56 -2.80 -8.15
N TYR A 61 -7.99 -4.01 -8.15
CA TYR A 61 -8.69 -5.19 -7.65
C TYR A 61 -9.10 -5.01 -6.18
N ASN A 62 -8.21 -4.50 -5.33
CA ASN A 62 -8.49 -4.25 -3.92
C ASN A 62 -9.63 -3.23 -3.74
N THR A 63 -9.64 -2.19 -4.57
CA THR A 63 -10.68 -1.17 -4.56
C THR A 63 -12.02 -1.73 -4.99
N VAL A 64 -12.08 -2.53 -6.05
CA VAL A 64 -13.31 -3.21 -6.49
C VAL A 64 -13.83 -4.18 -5.42
N VAL A 65 -12.95 -4.95 -4.79
CA VAL A 65 -13.33 -5.91 -3.74
C VAL A 65 -13.84 -5.21 -2.48
N SER A 66 -13.19 -4.13 -2.07
CA SER A 66 -13.59 -3.33 -0.90
C SER A 66 -14.92 -2.61 -1.14
N THR A 67 -15.13 -2.05 -2.33
CA THR A 67 -16.38 -1.35 -2.70
C THR A 67 -17.58 -2.29 -2.83
N ARG A 68 -17.36 -3.54 -3.28
CA ARG A 68 -18.37 -4.61 -3.31
C ARG A 68 -18.72 -5.18 -1.94
N GLY A 69 -18.02 -4.76 -0.88
CA GLY A 69 -18.35 -5.13 0.50
C GLY A 69 -17.88 -6.51 0.93
N LYS A 70 -16.95 -7.13 0.20
CA LYS A 70 -16.33 -8.40 0.62
C LYS A 70 -15.48 -8.26 1.89
N TYR A 71 -15.08 -7.03 2.21
CA TYR A 71 -14.34 -6.66 3.43
C TYR A 71 -15.21 -5.76 4.31
N THR A 72 -15.15 -5.98 5.63
CA THR A 72 -15.68 -5.02 6.60
C THR A 72 -14.80 -3.77 6.62
N ALA A 73 -15.32 -2.61 7.04
CA ALA A 73 -14.54 -1.38 7.09
C ALA A 73 -13.29 -1.52 7.95
N TYR A 74 -13.35 -2.28 9.04
CA TYR A 74 -12.20 -2.60 9.89
C TYR A 74 -11.13 -3.42 9.16
N GLN A 75 -11.52 -4.43 8.37
CA GLN A 75 -10.57 -5.21 7.58
C GLN A 75 -9.93 -4.36 6.47
N ALA A 76 -10.72 -3.54 5.78
CA ALA A 76 -10.22 -2.66 4.72
C ALA A 76 -9.23 -1.61 5.25
N THR A 77 -9.55 -0.98 6.38
CA THR A 77 -8.66 0.00 7.05
C THR A 77 -7.39 -0.64 7.59
N LYS A 78 -7.46 -1.85 8.15
CA LYS A 78 -6.27 -2.59 8.61
C LYS A 78 -5.32 -2.93 7.45
N ILE A 79 -5.86 -3.37 6.31
CA ILE A 79 -5.04 -3.64 5.11
C ILE A 79 -4.38 -2.35 4.61
N ASN A 80 -5.15 -1.25 4.52
CA ASN A 80 -4.62 0.04 4.08
C ASN A 80 -3.51 0.57 5.00
N LEU A 81 -3.70 0.47 6.32
CA LEU A 81 -2.69 0.85 7.31
C LEU A 81 -1.43 -0.02 7.20
N MET A 82 -1.56 -1.33 6.97
CA MET A 82 -0.39 -2.20 6.75
C MET A 82 0.39 -1.80 5.50
N ILE A 83 -0.30 -1.52 4.40
CA ILE A 83 0.35 -1.14 3.13
C ILE A 83 1.18 0.13 3.35
N LYS A 84 0.54 1.17 3.88
CA LYS A 84 1.17 2.47 4.06
C LYS A 84 2.24 2.42 5.14
N GLY A 85 1.97 1.76 6.26
CA GLY A 85 2.92 1.60 7.37
C GLY A 85 4.22 0.89 6.97
N LEU A 86 4.14 -0.14 6.13
CA LEU A 86 5.32 -0.86 5.63
C LEU A 86 6.04 -0.12 4.50
N GLN A 87 5.42 0.88 3.87
CA GLN A 87 6.06 1.74 2.88
C GLN A 87 6.83 2.91 3.54
N ILE A 88 6.52 3.29 4.79
CA ILE A 88 7.22 4.37 5.52
C ILE A 88 8.75 4.20 5.53
N PRO A 89 9.32 3.01 5.87
CA PRO A 89 10.77 2.85 5.91
C PRO A 89 11.42 3.07 4.54
N ALA A 90 10.78 2.59 3.46
CA ALA A 90 11.23 2.88 2.11
C ALA A 90 11.21 4.37 1.84
N TYR A 91 10.13 5.07 2.15
CA TYR A 91 10.04 6.48 1.84
C TYR A 91 11.09 7.34 2.58
N VAL A 92 11.35 7.01 3.85
CA VAL A 92 12.45 7.64 4.61
C VAL A 92 13.79 7.39 3.91
N PHE A 93 14.01 6.17 3.42
CA PHE A 93 15.22 5.83 2.67
C PHE A 93 15.35 6.60 1.34
N HIS A 94 14.29 6.71 0.55
CA HIS A 94 14.28 7.50 -0.69
C HIS A 94 14.50 8.98 -0.44
N PHE A 95 13.90 9.51 0.63
CA PHE A 95 14.12 10.89 1.05
C PHE A 95 15.60 11.14 1.38
N LEU A 96 16.25 10.22 2.12
CA LEU A 96 17.69 10.32 2.42
C LEU A 96 18.55 10.23 1.15
N ILE A 97 18.22 9.34 0.21
CA ILE A 97 18.89 9.26 -1.10
C ILE A 97 18.71 10.58 -1.88
N GLY A 98 17.51 11.15 -1.88
CA GLY A 98 17.23 12.45 -2.48
C GLY A 98 18.07 13.56 -1.86
N MET A 99 18.21 13.58 -0.54
CA MET A 99 19.08 14.51 0.18
C MET A 99 20.56 14.34 -0.20
N MET A 100 21.04 13.11 -0.38
CA MET A 100 22.39 12.86 -0.90
C MET A 100 22.55 13.39 -2.33
N GLY A 101 21.51 13.25 -3.16
CA GLY A 101 21.47 13.85 -4.49
C GLY A 101 21.60 15.37 -4.44
N LEU A 102 21.00 16.06 -3.46
CA LEU A 102 21.17 17.51 -3.31
C LEU A 102 22.63 17.89 -3.01
N VAL A 103 23.33 17.10 -2.19
CA VAL A 103 24.76 17.29 -1.89
C VAL A 103 25.62 17.08 -3.15
N ALA A 104 25.23 16.17 -4.03
CA ALA A 104 25.89 15.92 -5.31
C ALA A 104 25.62 16.99 -6.40
N SER A 105 24.88 18.06 -6.07
CA SER A 105 24.60 19.20 -6.94
C SER A 105 24.01 18.76 -8.31
N VAL A 106 24.55 19.24 -9.43
CA VAL A 106 24.04 18.96 -10.79
C VAL A 106 24.05 17.47 -11.13
N TRP A 107 24.99 16.69 -10.59
CA TRP A 107 25.07 15.25 -10.83
C TRP A 107 24.01 14.45 -10.05
N GLY A 108 23.46 15.02 -8.98
CA GLY A 108 22.42 14.38 -8.18
C GLY A 108 20.99 14.57 -8.69
N ILE A 109 20.78 15.39 -9.72
CA ILE A 109 19.43 15.64 -10.25
C ILE A 109 18.73 14.36 -10.70
N GLY A 110 19.46 13.42 -11.30
CA GLY A 110 18.93 12.11 -11.71
C GLY A 110 18.51 11.25 -10.52
N ILE A 111 19.30 11.27 -9.44
CA ILE A 111 19.02 10.53 -8.21
C ILE A 111 17.75 11.09 -7.55
N ILE A 112 17.63 12.42 -7.46
CA ILE A 112 16.46 13.10 -6.91
C ILE A 112 15.21 12.78 -7.71
N LEU A 113 15.28 12.89 -9.05
CA LEU A 113 14.14 12.59 -9.93
C LEU A 113 13.68 11.14 -9.78
N VAL A 114 14.60 10.18 -9.76
CA VAL A 114 14.25 8.77 -9.61
C VAL A 114 13.61 8.50 -8.25
N ALA A 115 14.19 9.01 -7.15
CA ALA A 115 13.62 8.86 -5.82
C ALA A 115 12.20 9.44 -5.73
N LEU A 116 12.01 10.66 -6.24
CA LEU A 116 10.72 11.34 -6.24
C LEU A 116 9.67 10.63 -7.11
N VAL A 117 10.04 10.13 -8.29
CA VAL A 117 9.12 9.39 -9.18
C VAL A 117 8.67 8.09 -8.53
N ILE A 118 9.57 7.32 -7.90
CA ILE A 118 9.21 6.08 -7.22
C ILE A 118 8.25 6.35 -6.05
N ASP A 119 8.49 7.39 -5.26
CA ASP A 119 7.61 7.79 -4.17
C ASP A 119 6.23 8.23 -4.69
N LEU A 120 6.18 9.02 -5.76
CA LEU A 120 4.93 9.45 -6.40
C LEU A 120 4.12 8.27 -6.97
N VAL A 121 4.78 7.31 -7.60
CA VAL A 121 4.09 6.12 -8.11
C VAL A 121 3.56 5.27 -6.95
N THR A 122 4.37 5.08 -5.91
CA THR A 122 4.00 4.26 -4.75
C THR A 122 2.82 4.87 -3.98
N ILE A 123 2.81 6.19 -3.76
CA ILE A 123 1.69 6.87 -3.10
C ILE A 123 0.44 6.87 -3.97
N THR A 124 0.58 6.99 -5.29
CA THR A 124 -0.56 6.91 -6.21
C THR A 124 -1.20 5.52 -6.16
N LEU A 125 -0.39 4.46 -6.23
CA LEU A 125 -0.88 3.08 -6.18
C LEU A 125 -1.52 2.74 -4.83
N SER A 126 -0.90 3.14 -3.71
CA SER A 126 -1.49 2.94 -2.38
C SER A 126 -2.71 3.83 -2.14
N GLY A 127 -2.75 5.03 -2.71
CA GLY A 127 -3.89 5.95 -2.71
C GLY A 127 -5.11 5.37 -3.44
N ILE A 128 -4.91 4.80 -4.63
CA ILE A 128 -5.98 4.09 -5.37
C ILE A 128 -6.60 2.99 -4.52
N SER A 129 -5.78 2.20 -3.82
CA SER A 129 -6.22 1.15 -2.89
C SER A 129 -7.03 1.72 -1.70
N SER A 130 -6.63 2.89 -1.19
CA SER A 130 -7.30 3.59 -0.09
C SER A 130 -8.71 4.11 -0.44
N ILE A 131 -8.96 4.46 -1.71
CA ILE A 131 -10.29 4.88 -2.18
C ILE A 131 -11.35 3.81 -1.90
N GLY A 132 -11.04 2.54 -2.16
CA GLY A 132 -11.95 1.42 -1.88
C GLY A 132 -12.30 1.29 -0.40
N CYS A 133 -11.34 1.61 0.47
CA CYS A 133 -11.52 1.66 1.91
C CYS A 133 -12.42 2.83 2.33
N SER A 134 -12.17 4.05 1.82
CA SER A 134 -12.98 5.23 2.12
C SER A 134 -14.45 5.05 1.74
N ILE A 135 -14.71 4.49 0.55
CA ILE A 135 -16.08 4.17 0.10
C ILE A 135 -16.75 3.17 1.04
N ARG A 136 -16.01 2.16 1.53
CA ARG A 136 -16.57 1.16 2.45
C ARG A 136 -16.88 1.76 3.82
N MET A 137 -16.00 2.61 4.36
CA MET A 137 -16.25 3.33 5.62
C MET A 137 -17.47 4.25 5.53
N ARG A 138 -17.71 4.86 4.36
CA ARG A 138 -18.95 5.61 4.09
C ARG A 138 -20.18 4.70 4.09
N LYS A 139 -20.12 3.57 3.37
CA LYS A 139 -21.25 2.60 3.32
C LYS A 139 -21.61 2.06 4.70
N GLU A 140 -20.63 1.86 5.58
CA GLU A 140 -20.85 1.46 6.97
C GLU A 140 -21.20 2.63 7.91
N LYS A 141 -21.47 3.84 7.39
CA LYS A 141 -21.82 5.06 8.16
C LYS A 141 -20.80 5.36 9.28
N ILE A 142 -19.50 5.15 9.02
CA ILE A 142 -18.42 5.51 9.96
C ILE A 142 -17.96 6.94 9.69
N LEU A 143 -17.96 7.34 8.41
CA LEU A 143 -17.52 8.65 7.94
C LEU A 143 -18.65 9.37 7.21
N SER A 144 -18.70 10.69 7.36
CA SER A 144 -19.54 11.57 6.56
C SER A 144 -19.01 11.69 5.12
N LEU A 145 -19.88 12.08 4.19
CA LEU A 145 -19.53 12.27 2.77
C LEU A 145 -18.38 13.28 2.57
N PRO A 146 -18.40 14.49 3.15
CA PRO A 146 -17.28 15.42 3.00
C PRO A 146 -15.98 14.89 3.64
N ALA A 147 -16.06 14.21 4.79
CA ALA A 147 -14.89 13.62 5.43
C ALA A 147 -14.29 12.48 4.60
N SER A 148 -15.13 11.65 3.96
CA SER A 148 -14.68 10.56 3.08
C SER A 148 -13.93 11.07 1.84
N ILE A 149 -14.38 12.18 1.25
CA ILE A 149 -13.72 12.82 0.10
C ILE A 149 -12.39 13.46 0.53
N LEU A 150 -12.40 14.25 1.61
CA LEU A 150 -11.21 14.97 2.08
C LEU A 150 -10.11 13.99 2.52
N MET A 151 -10.50 12.93 3.23
CA MET A 151 -9.58 11.87 3.64
C MET A 151 -9.13 11.01 2.44
N GLY A 152 -9.97 10.84 1.41
CA GLY A 152 -9.59 10.16 0.17
C GLY A 152 -8.53 10.92 -0.61
N ILE A 153 -8.69 12.24 -0.76
CA ILE A 153 -7.71 13.12 -1.43
C ILE A 153 -6.41 13.19 -0.64
N GLY A 154 -6.49 13.29 0.69
CA GLY A 154 -5.31 13.33 1.54
C GLY A 154 -4.46 12.06 1.49
N CYS A 155 -5.01 10.93 1.01
CA CYS A 155 -4.23 9.70 0.77
C CYS A 155 -3.23 9.80 -0.41
N PHE A 156 -3.28 10.88 -1.19
CA PHE A 156 -2.33 11.17 -2.26
C PHE A 156 -1.22 12.16 -1.82
N ILE A 157 -1.29 12.66 -0.59
CA ILE A 157 -0.32 13.62 -0.05
C ILE A 157 0.58 12.90 0.95
N TYR A 158 1.87 12.84 0.67
CA TYR A 158 2.88 12.04 1.38
C TYR A 158 2.75 11.98 2.91
N CYS A 159 2.90 13.11 3.61
CA CYS A 159 2.83 13.14 5.08
C CYS A 159 1.41 12.92 5.63
N VAL A 160 0.40 13.29 4.84
CA VAL A 160 -1.01 13.26 5.25
C VAL A 160 -1.59 11.85 5.09
N ASP A 161 -1.11 11.10 4.12
CA ASP A 161 -1.55 9.75 3.77
C ASP A 161 -1.39 8.76 4.94
N VAL A 162 -0.23 8.78 5.59
CA VAL A 162 0.06 7.96 6.78
C VAL A 162 -0.84 8.35 7.94
N PHE A 163 -1.01 9.65 8.20
CA PHE A 163 -1.86 10.14 9.28
C PHE A 163 -3.32 9.72 9.07
N ILE A 164 -3.82 9.85 7.84
CA ILE A 164 -5.17 9.43 7.47
C ILE A 164 -5.37 7.93 7.66
N ALA A 165 -4.40 7.10 7.27
CA ALA A 165 -4.48 5.66 7.45
C ALA A 165 -4.58 5.27 8.93
N VAL A 166 -3.84 5.97 9.81
CA VAL A 166 -3.89 5.78 11.25
C VAL A 166 -5.26 6.19 11.81
N VAL A 167 -5.77 7.36 11.43
CA VAL A 167 -7.11 7.84 11.83
C VAL A 167 -8.20 6.86 11.40
N TYR A 168 -8.14 6.39 10.15
CA TYR A 168 -9.03 5.37 9.61
C TYR A 168 -9.07 4.10 10.46
N PHE A 169 -7.91 3.61 10.86
CA PHE A 169 -7.81 2.42 11.72
C PHE A 169 -8.41 2.65 13.10
N PHE A 170 -8.13 3.78 13.76
CA PHE A 170 -8.68 4.07 15.08
C PHE A 170 -10.20 4.24 15.04
N MET A 171 -10.75 4.96 14.06
CA MET A 171 -12.20 5.12 13.90
C MET A 171 -12.90 3.78 13.66
N ALA A 172 -12.35 2.94 12.79
CA ALA A 172 -12.90 1.62 12.52
C ALA A 172 -12.79 0.69 13.74
N ARG A 173 -11.69 0.77 14.51
CA ARG A 173 -11.48 0.00 15.74
C ARG A 173 -12.49 0.37 16.82
N THR A 174 -12.71 1.66 17.06
CA THR A 174 -13.67 2.15 18.07
C THR A 174 -15.08 1.67 17.74
N LYS A 175 -15.49 1.76 16.48
CA LYS A 175 -16.80 1.24 16.06
C LYS A 175 -16.92 -0.27 16.22
N ASN A 176 -15.90 -1.03 15.80
CA ASN A 176 -15.89 -2.49 15.95
C ASN A 176 -15.96 -2.92 17.43
N LYS A 177 -15.26 -2.21 18.32
CA LYS A 177 -15.33 -2.45 19.78
C LYS A 177 -16.72 -2.16 20.34
N ASN A 178 -17.37 -1.08 19.89
CA ASN A 178 -18.72 -0.74 20.32
C ASN A 178 -19.76 -1.74 19.79
N SER A 179 -19.64 -2.18 18.54
CA SER A 179 -20.52 -3.23 17.98
C SER A 179 -20.34 -4.58 18.68
N ALA A 180 -19.11 -4.95 19.05
CA ALA A 180 -18.83 -6.16 19.82
C ALA A 180 -19.33 -6.07 21.28
N ALA A 181 -19.24 -4.90 21.91
CA ALA A 181 -19.79 -4.67 23.24
C ALA A 181 -21.33 -4.76 23.23
N GLN A 182 -21.97 -4.22 22.20
CA GLN A 182 -23.43 -4.23 22.04
C GLN A 182 -23.98 -5.64 21.78
N SER A 183 -23.30 -6.46 20.97
CA SER A 183 -23.67 -7.87 20.80
C SER A 183 -23.47 -8.71 22.06
N THR A 184 -22.49 -8.36 22.91
CA THR A 184 -22.28 -9.05 24.20
C THR A 184 -23.38 -8.67 25.20
N PHE A 185 -23.84 -7.42 25.18
CA PHE A 185 -24.91 -6.93 26.05
C PHE A 185 -26.29 -7.51 25.67
N GLU A 186 -26.57 -7.67 24.37
CA GLU A 186 -27.77 -8.36 23.90
C GLU A 186 -27.78 -9.84 24.32
N ILE A 187 -26.64 -10.53 24.31
CA ILE A 187 -26.55 -11.92 24.77
C ILE A 187 -26.73 -12.02 26.29
N SER A 188 -26.18 -11.08 27.08
CA SER A 188 -26.39 -11.06 28.53
C SER A 188 -27.80 -10.64 28.96
N GLY A 189 -28.52 -9.91 28.12
CA GLY A 189 -29.92 -9.52 28.36
C GLY A 189 -30.95 -10.59 28.02
N ILE A 190 -30.53 -11.73 27.45
CA ILE A 190 -31.39 -12.87 27.10
C ILE A 190 -31.29 -14.00 28.15
N VAL A 191 -30.54 -13.84 29.24
CA VAL A 191 -30.63 -14.78 30.37
C VAL A 191 -31.91 -14.48 31.14
N PRO A 192 -32.92 -15.37 31.16
CA PRO A 192 -34.09 -15.17 32.00
C PRO A 192 -33.65 -15.18 33.47
N ASN A 193 -34.11 -14.20 34.24
CA ASN A 193 -34.07 -14.25 35.69
C ASN A 193 -35.07 -15.31 36.15
N ASP A 194 -34.68 -16.59 36.08
CA ASP A 194 -35.42 -17.69 36.69
C ASP A 194 -34.44 -18.54 37.53
N ILE A 195 -34.19 -18.08 38.76
CA ILE A 195 -33.98 -18.90 39.97
C ILE A 195 -34.73 -18.23 41.11
#